data_AF-R4KY17-F1
#
_entry.id   AF-R4KY17-F1
#
_cell.length_a   1.000
_cell.length_b   1.000
_cell.length_c   1.000
_cell.angle_alpha   90.00
_cell.angle_beta   90.00
_cell.angle_gamma   90.00
#
_symmetry.space_group_name_H-M   'P 1'
#
loop_
_entity.id
_entity.type
_entity.pdbx_description
1 polymer ?
#
loop_
_entity_poly.entity_id
_entity_poly.type
_entity_poly.pdbx_seq_one_letter_code
_entity_poly.pdbx_strand_id
1 'polypeptide(L)' 'LVEHYLAKSGFQCPDVRLVRLVAVATHKFIADVASDALQQCKARQSAAVKDKKDKQQKDKRLILTMEDLSRALREYGVN' A
#
# COMPACT_ATOMS: atom_id res chain seq x y z
N LEU A 1 -9.98 11.02 14.00
CA LEU A 1 -8.86 10.06 13.78
C LEU A 1 -7.50 10.76 13.78
N VAL A 2 -7.24 11.65 12.81
CA VAL A 2 -5.95 12.36 12.69
C VAL A 2 -5.64 13.19 13.94
N GLU A 3 -6.60 13.95 14.44
CA GLU A 3 -6.46 14.72 15.70
C GLU A 3 -6.10 13.84 16.90
N HIS A 4 -6.70 12.64 17.01
CA HIS A 4 -6.37 11.69 18.06
C HIS A 4 -4.92 11.21 17.97
N TYR A 5 -4.41 10.89 16.77
CA TYR A 5 -3.02 10.48 16.58
C TYR A 5 -2.03 11.64 16.74
N LEU A 6 -2.39 12.84 16.31
CA LEU A 6 -1.59 14.05 16.55
C LEU A 6 -1.48 14.33 18.05
N ALA A 7 -2.60 14.32 18.78
CA ALA A 7 -2.60 14.50 20.23
C ALA A 7 -1.80 13.39 20.94
N LYS A 8 -1.93 12.14 20.48
CA LYS A 8 -1.13 11.01 21.00
C LYS A 8 0.37 11.20 20.79
N SER A 9 0.78 11.86 19.71
CA SER A 9 2.18 12.24 19.46
C SER A 9 2.63 13.50 20.24
N GLY A 10 1.76 14.08 21.06
CA GLY A 10 2.04 15.30 21.83
C GLY A 10 1.78 16.61 21.08
N PHE A 11 1.10 16.57 19.93
CA PHE A 11 0.82 17.73 19.10
C PHE A 11 -0.68 18.04 19.04
N GLN A 12 -1.11 19.13 19.66
CA GLN A 12 -2.46 19.68 19.50
C GLN A 12 -2.41 20.90 18.59
N CYS A 13 -3.18 20.86 17.50
CA CYS A 13 -3.23 21.93 16.52
C CYS A 13 -4.67 22.38 16.28
N PRO A 14 -5.02 23.65 16.55
CA PRO A 14 -6.35 24.18 16.26
C PRO A 14 -6.54 24.52 14.76
N ASP A 15 -5.47 24.57 13.97
CA ASP A 15 -5.57 24.84 12.52
C ASP A 15 -5.97 23.59 11.75
N VAL A 16 -7.23 23.56 11.32
CA VAL A 16 -7.83 22.49 10.50
C VAL A 16 -7.04 22.23 9.20
N ARG A 17 -6.36 23.24 8.64
CA ARG A 17 -5.58 23.06 7.40
C ARG A 17 -4.38 22.15 7.63
N LEU A 18 -3.70 22.27 8.77
CA LEU A 18 -2.57 21.41 9.12
C LEU A 18 -3.03 19.98 9.40
N VAL A 19 -4.14 19.82 10.12
CA VAL A 19 -4.75 18.50 10.33
C VAL A 19 -5.11 17.83 9.00
N ARG A 20 -5.71 18.58 8.06
CA ARG A 20 -6.05 18.06 6.72
C ARG A 20 -4.81 17.76 5.88
N LEU A 21 -3.75 18.57 5.98
CA LEU A 21 -2.49 18.33 5.28
C LEU A 21 -1.87 17.01 5.73
N VAL A 22 -1.77 16.77 7.03
CA VAL A 22 -1.28 15.51 7.58
C VAL A 22 -2.15 14.34 7.11
N ALA A 23 -3.48 14.50 7.14
CA ALA A 23 -4.41 13.48 6.65
C ALA A 23 -4.14 13.09 5.19
N VAL A 24 -3.98 14.09 4.31
CA VAL A 24 -3.72 13.87 2.88
C VAL A 24 -2.33 13.27 2.65
N ALA A 25 -1.32 13.72 3.40
CA ALA A 25 0.03 13.16 3.32
C ALA A 25 0.06 11.68 3.73
N THR A 26 -0.60 11.31 4.84
CA THR A 26 -0.75 9.91 5.26
C THR A 26 -1.51 9.09 4.22
N HIS A 27 -2.59 9.64 3.66
CA HIS A 27 -3.35 8.96 2.62
C HIS A 27 -2.51 8.70 1.37
N LYS A 28 -1.74 9.70 0.90
CA LYS A 28 -0.82 9.55 -0.22
C LYS A 28 0.22 8.46 0.07
N PHE A 29 0.85 8.48 1.24
CA PHE A 29 1.85 7.49 1.61
C PHE A 29 1.29 6.05 1.52
N ILE A 30 0.10 5.81 2.07
CA ILE A 30 -0.54 4.49 1.99
C ILE A 30 -0.94 4.13 0.56
N ALA A 31 -1.39 5.11 -0.25
CA ALA A 31 -1.72 4.89 -1.65
C ALA A 31 -0.49 4.52 -2.50
N ASP A 32 0.65 5.13 -2.24
CA ASP A 32 1.92 4.83 -2.90
C ASP A 32 2.37 3.39 -2.55
N VAL A 33 2.39 3.04 -1.26
CA VAL A 33 2.71 1.66 -0.80
C VAL A 33 1.77 0.61 -1.40
N ALA A 34 0.46 0.88 -1.44
CA ALA A 34 -0.51 -0.04 -2.04
C ALA A 34 -0.32 -0.18 -3.56
N SER A 35 0.08 0.89 -4.24
CA SER A 35 0.38 0.88 -5.67
C SER A 35 1.62 0.05 -5.97
N ASP A 36 2.66 0.15 -5.14
CA ASP A 36 3.89 -0.65 -5.29
C ASP A 36 3.63 -2.14 -5.02
N ALA A 37 2.87 -2.46 -3.98
CA ALA A 37 2.44 -3.83 -3.69
C ALA A 37 1.58 -4.40 -4.84
N LEU A 38 0.73 -3.59 -5.46
CA LEU A 38 -0.04 -3.99 -6.64
C LEU A 38 0.86 -4.32 -7.84
N GLN A 39 1.95 -3.57 -8.05
CA GLN A 39 2.93 -3.86 -9.09
C GLN A 39 3.63 -5.20 -8.84
N GLN A 40 4.07 -5.46 -7.60
CA GLN A 40 4.66 -6.73 -7.20
C GLN A 40 3.69 -7.90 -7.42
N CYS A 41 2.42 -7.72 -7.06
CA CYS A 41 1.36 -8.71 -7.27
C CYS A 41 1.18 -9.06 -8.76
N LYS A 42 1.13 -8.03 -9.63
CA LYS A 42 1.03 -8.22 -11.09
C LYS A 42 2.26 -8.93 -11.65
N ALA A 43 3.47 -8.56 -11.21
CA ALA A 43 4.70 -9.18 -11.63
C ALA A 43 4.72 -10.69 -11.29
N ARG A 44 4.37 -11.04 -10.05
CA ARG A 44 4.25 -12.45 -9.61
C ARG A 44 3.23 -13.24 -10.43
N GLN A 45 2.03 -12.69 -10.64
CA GLN A 45 1.00 -13.37 -11.43
C GLN A 45 1.41 -13.55 -12.90
N SER A 46 2.15 -12.60 -13.48
CA SER A 46 2.66 -12.73 -14.85
C SER A 46 3.72 -13.83 -14.98
N ALA A 47 4.59 -13.99 -13.97
CA ALA A 47 5.57 -15.07 -13.90
C ALA A 47 4.88 -16.45 -13.83
N ALA A 48 3.86 -16.60 -12.98
CA ALA A 48 3.13 -17.86 -12.83
C ALA A 48 2.38 -18.32 -14.10
N VAL A 49 2.06 -17.39 -15.01
CA VAL A 49 1.30 -17.69 -16.24
C VAL A 49 2.19 -18.22 -17.36
N LYS A 50 3.50 -17.91 -17.36
CA LYS A 50 4.44 -18.46 -18.35
C LYS A 50 4.58 -19.99 -18.27
N ASP A 51 4.36 -20.58 -17.10
CA ASP A 51 4.50 -22.02 -16.87
C ASP A 51 3.23 -22.85 -17.15
N LYS A 52 2.05 -22.23 -17.31
CA LYS A 52 0.77 -22.96 -17.48
C LYS A 52 -0.04 -22.43 -18.67
N LYS A 53 0.49 -22.67 -19.87
CA LYS A 53 -0.14 -22.36 -21.15
C LYS A 53 -1.25 -23.38 -21.47
N ASP A 54 -2.39 -23.39 -20.76
CA ASP A 54 -3.64 -23.85 -21.41
C ASP A 54 -5.01 -23.60 -20.72
N LYS A 55 -5.17 -23.40 -19.40
CA LYS A 55 -6.55 -23.54 -18.83
C LYS A 55 -7.10 -22.54 -17.80
N GLN A 56 -6.40 -21.47 -17.41
CA GLN A 56 -6.90 -20.57 -16.36
C GLN A 56 -6.71 -19.09 -16.69
N GLN A 57 -7.40 -18.59 -17.71
CA GLN A 57 -7.39 -17.16 -18.03
C GLN A 57 -8.50 -16.36 -17.34
N LYS A 58 -9.49 -17.02 -16.71
CA LYS A 58 -10.75 -16.38 -16.30
C LYS A 58 -10.84 -15.89 -14.84
N ASP A 59 -9.90 -16.24 -13.96
CA ASP A 59 -9.96 -15.85 -12.53
C ASP A 59 -8.63 -15.26 -11.99
N LYS A 60 -8.06 -14.29 -12.71
CA LYS A 60 -6.91 -13.52 -12.19
C LYS A 60 -7.37 -12.40 -11.27
N ARG A 61 -7.99 -12.77 -10.15
CA ARG A 61 -8.28 -11.82 -9.08
C ARG A 61 -6.96 -11.33 -8.49
N LEU A 62 -6.76 -10.02 -8.44
CA LEU A 62 -5.62 -9.43 -7.72
C LEU A 62 -5.94 -9.48 -6.23
N ILE A 63 -5.05 -10.13 -5.46
CA ILE A 63 -5.16 -10.28 -4.02
C ILE A 63 -3.89 -9.69 -3.43
N LEU A 64 -4.03 -8.79 -2.46
CA LEU A 64 -2.91 -8.28 -1.70
C LEU A 64 -2.40 -9.40 -0.77
N THR A 65 -1.17 -9.84 -0.98
CA THR A 65 -0.53 -10.87 -0.14
C THR A 65 0.60 -10.28 0.68
N MET A 66 0.99 -10.99 1.74
CA MET A 66 2.13 -10.58 2.58
C MET A 66 3.46 -10.58 1.82
N GLU A 67 3.60 -11.41 0.78
CA GLU A 67 4.80 -11.41 -0.06
C GLU A 67 4.91 -10.12 -0.88
N ASP A 68 3.81 -9.65 -1.49
CA ASP A 68 3.83 -8.41 -2.27
C ASP A 68 4.07 -7.20 -1.37
N LEU A 69 3.39 -7.19 -0.22
CA LEU A 69 3.48 -6.10 0.74
C LEU A 69 4.88 -6.03 1.36
N SER A 70 5.46 -7.15 1.79
CA SER A 70 6.81 -7.16 2.36
C SER A 70 7.87 -6.71 1.35
N ARG A 71 7.73 -7.09 0.06
CA ARG A 71 8.62 -6.59 -0.99
C ARG A 71 8.50 -5.09 -1.19
N ALA A 72 7.27 -4.57 -1.29
CA ALA A 72 7.04 -3.14 -1.43
C ALA A 72 7.60 -2.36 -0.22
N LEU A 73 7.34 -2.84 1.00
CA LEU A 73 7.79 -2.19 2.24
C LEU A 73 9.31 -2.16 2.43
N ARG A 74 10.06 -3.11 1.87
CA ARG A 74 11.53 -3.07 1.89
C ARG A 74 12.09 -1.86 1.16
N GLU A 75 11.43 -1.36 0.12
CA GLU A 75 11.84 -0.14 -0.59
C GLU A 75 11.69 1.11 0.30
N TYR A 76 10.79 1.05 1.29
CA TYR A 76 10.60 2.07 2.33
C TYR A 76 11.44 1.81 3.59
N GLY A 77 12.33 0.80 3.60
CA GLY A 77 13.21 0.47 4.71
C GLY A 77 12.56 -0.34 5.85
N VAL A 78 11.42 -0.99 5.58
CA VAL A 78 10.71 -1.83 6.55
C VAL A 78 10.94 -3.32 6.21
N ASN A 79 11.39 -4.10 7.20
CA ASN A 79 11.77 -5.52 7.07
C ASN A 79 10.70 -6.48 7.59
#